data_AF-A0A9X8YRQ0-F1
#
_entry.id   AF-A0A9X8YRQ0-F1
#
_cell.length_a   1.000
_cell.length_b   1.000
_cell.length_c   1.000
_cell.angle_alpha   90.00
_cell.angle_beta   90.00
_cell.angle_gamma   90.00
#
_symmetry.space_group_name_H-M   'P 1'
#
loop_
_entity.id
_entity.type
_entity.pdbx_description
1 polymer ?
#
loop_
_entity_poly.entity_id
_entity_poly.type
_entity_poly.pdbx_seq_one_letter_code
_entity_poly.pdbx_strand_id
1 'polypeptide(L)'
;MSQLAFWQQKTLAEMSEQEWESLCDGCGQCCLNKLIDEDTDEIYFTNVACNQLNIKSCQCRNYERRFELEEDCIKLTRENLTTFDW
;
A
#
# COMPACT_ATOMS: atom_id res chain seq x y z
N MET A 1 31.88 5.69 -6.40
CA MET A 1 31.07 6.25 -5.30
C MET A 1 29.62 5.92 -5.61
N SER A 2 28.95 5.09 -4.82
CA SER A 2 27.52 4.83 -5.05
C SER A 2 26.75 6.11 -4.72
N GLN A 3 26.04 6.64 -5.70
CA GLN A 3 25.08 7.71 -5.47
C GLN A 3 24.05 7.19 -4.47
N LEU A 4 23.84 7.90 -3.36
CA LEU A 4 22.84 7.53 -2.37
C LEU A 4 21.47 7.50 -3.06
N ALA A 5 20.64 6.52 -2.70
CA ALA A 5 19.31 6.41 -3.27
C ALA A 5 18.41 7.54 -2.76
N PHE A 6 17.43 7.97 -3.56
CA PHE A 6 16.59 9.13 -3.23
C PHE A 6 15.88 8.98 -1.87
N TRP A 7 15.45 7.77 -1.51
CA TRP A 7 14.77 7.49 -0.24
C TRP A 7 15.66 7.60 0.99
N GLN A 8 16.98 7.66 0.81
CA GLN A 8 17.95 7.93 1.89
C GLN A 8 18.26 9.42 2.02
N GLN A 9 17.90 10.22 1.02
CA GLN A 9 18.22 11.65 0.94
C GLN A 9 16.99 12.55 1.13
N LYS A 10 15.81 12.07 0.77
CA LYS A 10 14.53 12.77 0.87
C LYS A 10 13.71 12.20 2.02
N THR A 11 13.08 13.08 2.77
CA THR A 11 11.97 12.72 3.65
C THR A 11 10.76 12.29 2.82
N LEU A 12 9.83 11.56 3.44
CA LEU A 12 8.59 11.13 2.77
C LEU A 12 7.83 12.33 2.15
N ALA A 13 7.79 13.47 2.84
CA ALA A 13 7.11 14.69 2.38
C ALA A 13 7.76 15.33 1.14
N GLU A 14 9.05 15.10 0.91
CA GLU A 14 9.82 15.66 -0.21
C GLU A 14 9.76 14.79 -1.48
N MET A 15 9.21 13.58 -1.39
CA MET A 15 9.10 12.65 -2.52
C MET A 15 8.00 13.07 -3.48
N SER A 16 8.27 13.01 -4.78
CA SER A 16 7.22 13.11 -5.80
C SER A 16 6.27 11.90 -5.74
N GLU A 17 5.09 11.99 -6.38
CA GLU A 17 4.17 10.83 -6.47
C GLU A 17 4.86 9.61 -7.10
N GLN A 18 5.69 9.81 -8.11
CA GLN A 18 6.41 8.71 -8.77
C GLN A 18 7.44 8.05 -7.85
N GLU A 19 8.18 8.85 -7.09
CA GLU A 19 9.14 8.35 -6.09
C GLU A 19 8.41 7.60 -4.97
N TRP A 20 7.28 8.14 -4.50
CA TRP A 20 6.44 7.52 -3.48
C TRP A 20 5.91 6.16 -3.93
N GLU A 21 5.28 6.09 -5.10
CA GLU A 21 4.74 4.84 -5.64
C GLU A 21 5.85 3.80 -5.88
N SER A 22 7.08 4.23 -6.21
CA SER A 22 8.22 3.33 -6.37
C SER A 22 8.72 2.70 -5.06
N LEU A 23 8.29 3.19 -3.89
CA LEU A 23 8.59 2.56 -2.60
C LEU A 23 7.80 1.27 -2.36
N CYS A 24 6.74 1.01 -3.14
CA CYS A 24 5.98 -0.23 -3.05
C CYS A 24 6.90 -1.43 -3.35
N ASP A 25 7.07 -2.31 -2.36
CA ASP A 25 7.93 -3.49 -2.43
C ASP A 25 7.22 -4.75 -2.98
N GLY A 26 5.92 -4.63 -3.28
CA GLY A 26 5.12 -5.74 -3.77
C GLY A 26 4.85 -6.83 -2.73
N CYS A 27 4.81 -6.47 -1.44
CA CYS A 27 4.53 -7.41 -0.34
C CYS A 27 3.09 -7.98 -0.32
N GLY A 28 2.15 -7.34 -1.02
CA GLY A 28 0.76 -7.80 -1.12
C GLY A 28 -0.12 -7.52 0.10
N GLN A 29 0.42 -6.87 1.14
CA GLN A 29 -0.33 -6.58 2.37
C GLN A 29 -1.54 -5.67 2.12
N CYS A 30 -1.42 -4.69 1.20
CA CYS A 30 -2.54 -3.83 0.82
C CYS A 30 -3.65 -4.56 0.04
N CYS A 31 -3.38 -5.77 -0.47
CA CYS A 31 -4.38 -6.59 -1.16
C CYS A 31 -5.13 -7.54 -0.23
N LEU A 32 -4.78 -7.59 1.06
CA LEU A 32 -5.47 -8.42 2.04
C LEU A 32 -6.57 -7.61 2.71
N ASN A 33 -7.74 -8.23 2.84
CA ASN A 33 -8.88 -7.60 3.50
C ASN A 33 -8.59 -7.50 5.00
N LYS A 34 -8.85 -6.31 5.55
CA LYS A 34 -8.81 -6.02 6.97
C LYS A 34 -10.24 -5.80 7.47
N LEU A 35 -10.54 -6.28 8.67
CA LEU A 35 -11.81 -6.04 9.34
C LEU A 35 -11.56 -5.11 10.51
N ILE A 36 -12.45 -4.13 10.71
CA ILE A 36 -12.42 -3.24 11.86
C ILE A 36 -13.60 -3.63 12.73
N ASP A 37 -13.35 -3.88 14.01
CA ASP A 37 -14.41 -4.14 14.99
C ASP A 37 -15.11 -2.83 15.35
N GLU A 38 -16.45 -2.82 15.30
CA GLU A 38 -17.25 -1.60 15.45
C GLU A 38 -17.30 -1.06 16.89
N ASP A 39 -17.04 -1.91 17.88
CA ASP A 39 -17.12 -1.56 19.30
C ASP A 39 -15.75 -1.12 19.85
N THR A 40 -14.66 -1.64 19.28
CA THR A 40 -13.30 -1.48 19.81
C THR A 40 -12.33 -0.74 18.89
N ASP A 41 -12.71 -0.52 17.63
CA ASP A 41 -11.84 -0.01 16.55
C ASP A 41 -10.59 -0.89 16.30
N GLU A 42 -10.58 -2.14 16.78
CA GLU A 42 -9.47 -3.07 16.59
C GLU A 42 -9.42 -3.61 15.15
N ILE A 43 -8.22 -3.67 14.57
CA ILE A 43 -7.98 -4.12 13.20
C ILE A 43 -7.56 -5.59 13.18
N TYR A 44 -8.36 -6.40 12.49
CA TYR A 44 -8.11 -7.81 12.27
C TYR A 44 -7.59 -8.05 10.85
N PHE A 45 -6.37 -8.57 10.77
CA PHE A 45 -5.77 -9.01 9.51
C PHE A 45 -6.35 -10.37 9.09
N THR A 46 -6.75 -10.48 7.82
CA THR A 46 -7.23 -11.74 7.25
C THR A 46 -6.29 -12.28 6.19
N ASN A 47 -6.43 -13.56 5.87
CA ASN A 47 -5.77 -14.19 4.72
C ASN A 47 -6.66 -14.17 3.46
N VAL A 48 -7.70 -13.34 3.44
CA VAL A 48 -8.60 -13.17 2.30
C VAL A 48 -8.06 -12.04 1.44
N ALA A 49 -7.71 -12.34 0.20
CA ALA A 49 -7.17 -11.36 -0.73
C ALA A 49 -8.25 -10.80 -1.67
N CYS A 50 -8.03 -9.58 -2.17
CA CYS A 50 -8.80 -9.02 -3.29
C CYS A 50 -8.51 -9.76 -4.60
N ASN A 51 -9.30 -9.49 -5.64
CA ASN A 51 -9.20 -10.23 -6.90
C ASN A 51 -7.91 -9.91 -7.68
N GLN A 52 -7.25 -8.80 -7.37
CA GLN A 52 -6.02 -8.38 -8.04
C GLN A 52 -4.75 -9.01 -7.47
N LEU A 53 -4.78 -9.69 -6.32
CA LEU A 53 -3.57 -10.33 -5.80
C LEU A 53 -3.15 -11.54 -6.65
N ASN A 54 -1.87 -11.60 -7.03
CA ASN A 54 -1.26 -12.83 -7.47
C ASN A 54 -0.66 -13.57 -6.26
N ILE A 55 -1.38 -14.57 -5.76
CA ILE A 55 -0.96 -15.37 -4.59
C ILE A 55 0.35 -16.14 -4.76
N LYS A 56 0.90 -16.24 -5.99
CA LYS A 56 2.21 -16.87 -6.23
C LYS A 56 3.37 -15.90 -6.11
N SER A 57 3.17 -14.64 -6.51
CA SER A 57 4.22 -13.61 -6.49
C SER A 57 4.02 -12.56 -5.39
N CYS A 58 2.88 -12.60 -4.69
CA CYS A 58 2.42 -11.59 -3.73
C CYS A 58 2.21 -10.18 -4.32
N GLN A 59 2.27 -10.04 -5.64
CA GLN A 59 2.14 -8.75 -6.31
C GLN A 59 0.71 -8.52 -6.82
N CYS A 60 0.27 -7.26 -6.78
CA CYS A 60 -0.95 -6.84 -7.46
C CYS A 60 -0.76 -6.97 -8.99
N ARG A 61 -1.69 -7.67 -9.65
CA ARG A 61 -1.65 -7.93 -11.10
C ARG A 61 -1.76 -6.65 -11.94
N ASN A 62 -2.47 -5.65 -11.42
CA ASN A 62 -2.79 -4.42 -12.13
C ASN A 62 -2.54 -3.21 -11.22
N TYR A 63 -1.34 -3.08 -10.66
CA TYR A 63 -1.03 -2.05 -9.67
C TYR A 63 -1.34 -0.63 -10.17
N GLU A 64 -1.02 -0.28 -11.42
CA GLU A 64 -1.29 1.05 -12.00
C GLU A 64 -2.79 1.37 -12.11
N ARG A 65 -3.63 0.35 -12.36
CA ARG A 65 -5.08 0.48 -12.56
C ARG A 65 -5.89 -0.03 -11.37
N ARG A 66 -5.26 -0.23 -10.22
CA ARG A 66 -5.85 -0.91 -9.05
C ARG A 66 -7.14 -0.26 -8.56
N PHE A 67 -7.21 1.06 -8.59
CA PHE A 67 -8.38 1.84 -8.17
C PHE A 67 -9.55 1.79 -9.16
N GLU A 68 -9.30 1.41 -10.41
CA GLU A 68 -10.37 1.18 -11.39
C GLU A 68 -10.99 -0.21 -11.26
N LEU A 69 -10.24 -1.16 -10.69
CA LEU A 69 -10.56 -2.58 -10.69
C LEU A 69 -11.05 -3.09 -9.34
N GLU A 70 -10.66 -2.44 -8.25
CA GLU A 70 -11.07 -2.77 -6.88
C GLU A 70 -11.54 -1.50 -6.19
N GLU A 71 -12.85 -1.45 -5.90
CA GLU A 71 -13.50 -0.29 -5.27
C GLU A 71 -12.94 -0.01 -3.86
N ASP A 72 -12.56 -1.07 -3.13
CA ASP A 72 -12.01 -0.98 -1.79
C ASP A 72 -10.49 -0.70 -1.77
N CYS A 73 -9.85 -0.54 -2.93
CA CYS A 73 -8.42 -0.25 -2.97
C CYS A 73 -8.15 1.21 -2.58
N ILE A 74 -7.38 1.41 -1.50
CA ILE A 74 -7.12 2.73 -0.95
C ILE A 74 -5.79 3.29 -1.48
N LYS A 75 -5.79 4.53 -1.97
CA LYS A 75 -4.56 5.24 -2.35
C LYS A 75 -3.87 5.73 -1.08
N LEU A 76 -2.77 5.08 -0.69
CA LEU A 76 -1.89 5.59 0.36
C LEU A 76 -1.06 6.74 -0.22
N THR A 77 -1.21 7.92 0.38
CA THR A 77 -0.46 9.12 0.05
C THR A 77 0.34 9.58 1.27
N ARG A 78 1.27 10.50 1.06
CA ARG A 78 2.09 11.07 2.14
C ARG A 78 1.24 11.76 3.20
N GLU A 79 0.09 12.28 2.79
CA GLU A 79 -0.80 13.10 3.60
C GLU A 79 -1.78 12.25 4.42
N ASN A 80 -2.22 11.09 3.91
CA ASN A 80 -3.15 10.22 4.63
C ASN A 80 -2.47 9.06 5.38
N LEU A 81 -1.16 8.82 5.18
CA LEU A 81 -0.47 7.73 5.86
C LEU A 81 -0.66 7.76 7.38
N THR A 82 -0.67 8.94 7.99
CA THR A 82 -0.82 9.10 9.45
C THR A 82 -2.26 8.97 9.94
N THR A 83 -3.24 8.81 9.04
CA THR A 83 -4.65 8.64 9.41
C THR A 83 -5.07 7.18 9.46
N PHE A 84 -4.20 6.26 9.04
CA PHE A 84 -4.48 4.83 9.16
C PHE A 84 -3.87 4.32 10.45
N ASP A 85 -4.73 3.79 11.31
CA ASP A 85 -4.34 2.76 12.25
C ASP A 85 -4.17 1.49 11.42
N TRP A 86 -3.03 0.80 11.49
CA TRP A 86 -2.68 -0.27 10.54
C TRP A 86 -2.50 -1.63 11.18
#